data_AF-A0A9E1L896-F1
#
_entry.id   AF-A0A9E1L896-F1
#
_cell.length_a   1.000
_cell.length_b   1.000
_cell.length_c   1.000
_cell.angle_alpha   90.00
_cell.angle_beta   90.00
_cell.angle_gamma   90.00
#
_symmetry.space_group_name_H-M   'P 1'
#
loop_
_entity.id
_entity.type
_entity.pdbx_description
1 polymer ?
#
loop_
_entity_poly.entity_id
_entity_poly.type
_entity_poly.pdbx_seq_one_letter_code
_entity_poly.pdbx_strand_id
1 'polypeptide(L)'
;MNVGEQKFNDFLNALASKEPAPGGGVTSGILVALATSLGNMVIAYTEGKKKYADNQLLHEDCGKFFEAARVESMELAAADAQSYAALNTLWKLEKNDPKRIERWDHAVEQATDVPIQTMELCFRVLTTLETMIGKTNNMLVSDLITASILARSSVEIAAVTARINIPLLEDQARMSELEKRVCTLETTCRTLAKDIEEACGAV
;
A
#
# COMPACT_ATOMS: atom_id res chain seq x y z
N MET A 1 0.81 -13.77 11.26
CA MET A 1 0.91 -12.58 12.14
C MET A 1 -0.32 -11.73 11.87
N ASN A 2 -1.08 -11.34 12.90
CA ASN A 2 -2.17 -10.38 12.71
C ASN A 2 -1.59 -8.96 12.87
N VAL A 3 -1.16 -8.37 11.76
CA VAL A 3 -0.44 -7.07 11.76
C VAL A 3 -1.31 -5.96 12.37
N GLY A 4 -2.63 -6.01 12.22
CA GLY A 4 -3.56 -4.99 12.74
C GLY A 4 -3.82 -5.03 14.25
N GLU A 5 -3.49 -6.13 14.93
CA GLU A 5 -3.73 -6.31 16.37
C GLU A 5 -2.45 -6.25 17.22
N GLN A 6 -1.29 -6.13 16.57
CA GLN A 6 -0.01 -6.07 17.26
C GLN A 6 0.19 -4.72 17.95
N LYS A 7 0.76 -4.71 19.16
CA LYS A 7 1.20 -3.46 19.79
C LYS A 7 2.30 -2.83 18.95
N PHE A 8 2.24 -1.52 18.74
CA PHE A 8 3.18 -0.84 17.87
C PHE A 8 4.66 -1.05 18.25
N ASN A 9 5.00 -1.04 19.54
CA ASN A 9 6.36 -1.35 19.99
C ASN A 9 6.81 -2.78 19.65
N ASP A 10 5.90 -3.75 19.70
CA ASP A 10 6.23 -5.14 19.36
C ASP A 10 6.48 -5.26 17.85
N PHE A 11 5.70 -4.55 17.02
CA PHE A 11 5.95 -4.44 15.59
C PHE A 11 7.32 -3.83 15.29
N LEU A 12 7.66 -2.70 15.94
CA LEU A 12 8.95 -2.03 15.74
C LEU A 12 10.14 -2.91 16.16
N ASN A 13 10.01 -3.63 17.28
CA ASN A 13 11.02 -4.56 17.74
C ASN A 13 11.21 -5.72 16.75
N ALA A 14 10.11 -6.27 16.21
CA ALA A 14 10.17 -7.33 15.21
C ALA A 14 10.80 -6.84 13.90
N LEU A 15 10.42 -5.65 13.42
CA LEU A 15 10.99 -5.02 12.22
C LEU A 15 12.51 -4.76 12.37
N ALA A 16 12.96 -4.41 13.59
CA ALA A 16 14.38 -4.17 13.89
C ALA A 16 15.16 -5.45 14.22
N SER A 17 14.54 -6.63 14.13
CA SER A 17 15.15 -7.91 14.51
C SER A 17 15.80 -8.63 13.32
N LYS A 18 16.26 -9.87 13.56
CA LYS A 18 16.73 -10.79 12.51
C LYS A 18 15.61 -11.70 11.97
N GLU A 19 14.37 -11.47 12.37
CA GLU A 19 13.23 -12.23 11.86
C GLU A 19 13.00 -11.93 10.38
N PRO A 20 12.54 -12.92 9.59
CA PRO A 20 12.32 -12.75 8.16
C PRO A 20 11.18 -11.76 7.83
N ALA A 21 10.24 -11.57 8.74
CA ALA A 21 9.15 -10.61 8.62
C ALA A 21 8.81 -10.07 10.02
N PRO A 22 8.31 -8.82 10.15
CA PRO A 22 7.90 -7.91 9.09
C PRO A 22 9.07 -7.22 8.38
N GLY A 23 8.84 -6.79 7.13
CA GLY A 23 9.83 -6.12 6.29
C GLY A 23 9.24 -4.97 5.47
N GLY A 24 9.79 -4.72 4.28
CA GLY A 24 9.38 -3.62 3.41
C GLY A 24 7.90 -3.67 2.99
N GLY A 25 7.40 -4.83 2.52
CA GLY A 25 6.01 -4.95 2.07
C GLY A 25 5.00 -4.78 3.20
N VAL A 26 5.23 -5.38 4.38
CA VAL A 26 4.43 -5.09 5.59
C VAL A 26 4.43 -3.61 5.95
N THR A 27 5.59 -2.95 5.88
CA THR A 27 5.71 -1.50 6.14
C THR A 27 4.91 -0.69 5.13
N SER A 28 4.94 -1.06 3.85
CA SER A 28 4.12 -0.45 2.80
C SER A 28 2.62 -0.56 3.11
N GLY A 29 2.11 -1.74 3.49
CA GLY A 29 0.70 -1.89 3.88
C GLY A 29 0.30 -1.03 5.10
N ILE A 30 1.20 -0.84 6.07
CA ILE A 30 0.98 0.06 7.21
C ILE A 30 0.91 1.53 6.76
N LEU A 31 1.77 1.96 5.83
CA LEU A 31 1.71 3.32 5.29
C LEU A 31 0.37 3.61 4.60
N VAL A 32 -0.19 2.62 3.88
CA VAL A 32 -1.54 2.74 3.31
C VAL A 32 -2.59 2.87 4.40
N ALA A 33 -2.53 2.05 5.45
CA ALA A 33 -3.47 2.12 6.57
C ALA A 33 -3.42 3.49 7.28
N LEU A 34 -2.23 4.08 7.43
CA LEU A 34 -2.05 5.42 7.98
C LEU A 34 -2.63 6.49 7.04
N ALA A 35 -2.37 6.39 5.74
CA ALA A 35 -2.89 7.32 4.73
C ALA A 35 -4.43 7.33 4.72
N THR A 36 -5.07 6.16 4.70
CA THR A 36 -6.54 6.05 4.71
C THR A 36 -7.15 6.51 6.03
N SER A 37 -6.46 6.26 7.15
CA SER A 37 -6.89 6.77 8.47
C SER A 37 -6.85 8.29 8.55
N LEU A 38 -5.82 8.94 7.98
CA LEU A 38 -5.78 10.40 7.86
C LEU A 38 -6.87 10.94 6.93
N GLY A 39 -7.13 10.28 5.79
CA GLY A 39 -8.25 10.62 4.90
C GLY A 39 -9.60 10.58 5.64
N ASN A 40 -9.85 9.53 6.43
CA ASN A 40 -11.03 9.42 7.27
C ASN A 40 -11.09 10.50 8.36
N MET A 41 -9.95 10.85 8.97
CA MET A 41 -9.89 11.96 9.93
C MET A 41 -10.32 13.28 9.29
N VAL A 42 -9.82 13.59 8.08
CA VAL A 42 -10.20 14.80 7.33
C VAL A 42 -11.72 14.84 7.10
N ILE A 43 -12.34 13.70 6.75
CA ILE A 43 -13.79 13.58 6.57
C ILE A 43 -14.53 13.84 7.90
N ALA A 44 -14.12 13.17 8.97
CA ALA A 44 -14.77 13.31 10.29
C ALA A 44 -14.75 14.75 10.82
N TYR A 45 -13.68 15.51 10.55
CA TYR A 45 -13.60 16.94 10.91
C TYR A 45 -14.31 17.88 9.92
N THR A 46 -14.85 17.35 8.82
CA THR A 46 -15.58 18.09 7.78
C THR A 46 -17.09 17.93 7.92
N GLU A 47 -17.55 16.73 8.25
CA GLU A 47 -18.98 16.40 8.39
C GLU A 47 -19.71 17.34 9.35
N GLY A 48 -20.98 17.62 9.04
CA GLY A 48 -21.84 18.51 9.83
C GLY A 48 -21.57 20.02 9.66
N LYS A 49 -20.52 20.42 8.92
CA LYS A 49 -20.24 21.83 8.64
C LYS A 49 -21.06 22.34 7.45
N LYS A 50 -21.86 23.40 7.69
CA LYS A 50 -22.71 24.04 6.67
C LYS A 50 -21.99 24.36 5.35
N LYS A 51 -20.73 24.78 5.41
CA LYS A 51 -19.90 25.10 4.23
C LYS A 51 -19.75 23.93 3.26
N TYR A 52 -19.81 22.69 3.75
CA TYR A 52 -19.52 21.50 2.97
C TYR A 52 -20.74 20.58 2.78
N ALA A 53 -21.94 21.07 3.11
CA ALA A 53 -23.18 20.28 3.04
C ALA A 53 -23.44 19.67 1.65
N ASP A 54 -23.10 20.40 0.59
CA ASP A 54 -23.28 19.93 -0.80
C ASP A 54 -22.34 18.77 -1.18
N ASN A 55 -21.34 18.45 -0.35
CA ASN A 55 -20.36 17.38 -0.58
C ASN A 55 -20.60 16.15 0.31
N GLN A 56 -21.72 16.06 1.03
CA GLN A 56 -21.96 14.99 2.00
C GLN A 56 -21.89 13.59 1.38
N LEU A 57 -22.49 13.37 0.20
CA LEU A 57 -22.43 12.07 -0.47
C LEU A 57 -20.99 11.66 -0.83
N LEU A 58 -20.19 12.63 -1.29
CA LEU A 58 -18.77 12.39 -1.54
C LEU A 58 -18.05 11.97 -0.26
N HIS A 59 -18.29 12.64 0.86
CA HIS A 59 -17.68 12.31 2.14
C HIS A 59 -18.05 10.91 2.62
N GLU A 60 -19.33 10.53 2.50
CA GLU A 60 -19.81 9.18 2.86
C GLU A 60 -19.14 8.10 1.99
N ASP A 61 -19.02 8.33 0.69
CA ASP A 61 -18.40 7.37 -0.23
C ASP A 61 -16.88 7.26 -0.03
N CYS A 62 -16.19 8.38 0.15
CA CYS A 62 -14.77 8.39 0.51
C CYS A 62 -14.53 7.68 1.85
N GLY A 63 -15.39 7.90 2.84
CA GLY A 63 -15.27 7.29 4.17
C GLY A 63 -15.40 5.77 4.13
N LYS A 64 -16.43 5.26 3.41
CA LYS A 64 -16.60 3.82 3.17
C LYS A 64 -15.40 3.22 2.45
N PHE A 65 -14.90 3.91 1.42
CA PHE A 65 -13.73 3.46 0.69
C PHE A 65 -12.49 3.39 1.60
N PHE A 66 -12.18 4.44 2.37
CA PHE A 66 -10.99 4.45 3.22
C PHE A 66 -11.03 3.38 4.31
N GLU A 67 -12.21 3.08 4.86
CA GLU A 67 -12.34 1.99 5.82
C GLU A 67 -12.09 0.62 5.16
N ALA A 68 -12.67 0.37 3.99
CA ALA A 68 -12.41 -0.85 3.23
C ALA A 68 -10.93 -0.97 2.82
N ALA A 69 -10.34 0.12 2.33
CA ALA A 69 -8.94 0.20 1.93
C ALA A 69 -7.98 -0.03 3.10
N ARG A 70 -8.33 0.43 4.31
CA ARG A 70 -7.57 0.16 5.53
C ARG A 70 -7.57 -1.33 5.89
N VAL A 71 -8.70 -2.02 5.73
CA VAL A 71 -8.76 -3.48 5.94
C VAL A 71 -7.96 -4.20 4.87
N GLU A 72 -8.18 -3.86 3.61
CA GLU A 72 -7.46 -4.44 2.46
C GLU A 72 -5.93 -4.27 2.60
N SER A 73 -5.45 -3.11 3.07
CA SER A 73 -4.01 -2.91 3.25
C SER A 73 -3.40 -3.77 4.35
N MET A 74 -4.15 -4.08 5.42
CA MET A 74 -3.69 -4.99 6.46
C MET A 74 -3.69 -6.45 5.99
N GLU A 75 -4.66 -6.82 5.16
CA GLU A 75 -4.69 -8.14 4.51
C GLU A 75 -3.50 -8.32 3.56
N LEU A 76 -3.20 -7.31 2.74
CA LEU A 76 -2.03 -7.29 1.86
C LEU A 76 -0.71 -7.34 2.66
N ALA A 77 -0.60 -6.60 3.75
CA ALA A 77 0.56 -6.68 4.65
C ALA A 77 0.74 -8.10 5.23
N ALA A 78 -0.35 -8.74 5.64
CA ALA A 78 -0.31 -10.12 6.12
C ALA A 78 0.04 -11.12 5.00
N ALA A 79 -0.45 -10.89 3.78
CA ALA A 79 -0.14 -11.71 2.61
C ALA A 79 1.33 -11.57 2.19
N ASP A 80 1.92 -10.38 2.29
CA ASP A 80 3.35 -10.15 2.02
C ASP A 80 4.22 -10.94 3.00
N ALA A 81 3.92 -10.84 4.31
CA ALA A 81 4.62 -11.60 5.34
C ALA A 81 4.52 -13.12 5.12
N GLN A 82 3.35 -13.61 4.71
CA GLN A 82 3.13 -15.03 4.40
C GLN A 82 3.91 -15.47 3.16
N SER A 83 3.86 -14.68 2.09
CA SER A 83 4.56 -14.97 0.83
C SER A 83 6.07 -14.99 1.03
N TYR A 84 6.60 -14.03 1.79
CA TYR A 84 8.02 -13.99 2.15
C TYR A 84 8.42 -15.19 3.02
N ALA A 85 7.61 -15.57 4.02
CA ALA A 85 7.89 -16.74 4.84
C ALA A 85 7.88 -18.04 4.03
N ALA A 86 6.97 -18.15 3.05
CA ALA A 86 6.92 -19.28 2.12
C ALA A 86 8.20 -19.35 1.26
N LEU A 87 8.58 -18.27 0.59
CA LEU A 87 9.81 -18.20 -0.20
C LEU A 87 11.06 -18.49 0.64
N ASN A 88 11.15 -17.93 1.84
CA ASN A 88 12.26 -18.18 2.76
C ASN A 88 12.37 -19.65 3.17
N THR A 89 11.23 -20.35 3.28
CA THR A 89 11.23 -21.79 3.55
C THR A 89 11.74 -22.58 2.33
N LEU A 90 11.31 -22.21 1.13
CA LEU A 90 11.74 -22.85 -0.11
C LEU A 90 13.23 -22.60 -0.42
N TRP A 91 13.76 -21.41 -0.11
CA TRP A 91 15.19 -21.10 -0.28
C TRP A 91 16.12 -21.98 0.56
N LYS A 92 15.63 -22.48 1.70
CA LYS A 92 16.39 -23.39 2.58
C LYS A 92 16.46 -24.84 2.08
N LEU A 93 15.65 -25.19 1.07
CA LEU A 93 15.66 -26.51 0.45
C LEU A 93 16.64 -26.54 -0.72
N GLU A 94 17.23 -27.71 -0.98
CA GLU A 94 18.05 -27.95 -2.17
C GLU A 94 17.25 -27.70 -3.45
N LYS A 95 17.91 -27.26 -4.53
CA LYS A 95 17.24 -26.92 -5.79
C LYS A 95 16.49 -28.08 -6.43
N ASN A 96 16.93 -29.31 -6.18
CA ASN A 96 16.31 -30.54 -6.68
C ASN A 96 15.31 -31.17 -5.70
N ASP A 97 15.03 -30.52 -4.55
CA ASP A 97 14.02 -31.01 -3.61
C ASP A 97 12.63 -30.96 -4.28
N PRO A 98 11.86 -32.07 -4.30
CA PRO A 98 10.55 -32.10 -4.94
C PRO A 98 9.56 -31.06 -4.40
N LYS A 99 9.60 -30.76 -3.10
CA LYS A 99 8.71 -29.75 -2.49
C LYS A 99 9.06 -28.34 -2.95
N ARG A 100 10.36 -28.08 -3.20
CA ARG A 100 10.80 -26.80 -3.75
C ARG A 100 10.28 -26.64 -5.16
N ILE A 101 10.53 -27.62 -6.02
CA ILE A 101 10.10 -27.61 -7.43
C ILE A 101 8.59 -27.43 -7.52
N GLU A 102 7.80 -28.18 -6.75
CA GLU A 102 6.33 -28.14 -6.79
C GLU A 102 5.73 -26.78 -6.38
N ARG A 103 6.38 -26.06 -5.45
CA ARG A 103 5.79 -24.87 -4.81
C ARG A 103 6.44 -23.55 -5.21
N TRP A 104 7.55 -23.60 -5.96
CA TRP A 104 8.37 -22.42 -6.27
C TRP A 104 7.58 -21.37 -7.02
N ASP A 105 6.99 -21.75 -8.15
CA ASP A 105 6.32 -20.80 -9.06
C ASP A 105 5.18 -20.07 -8.35
N HIS A 106 4.32 -20.81 -7.66
CA HIS A 106 3.22 -20.22 -6.90
C HIS A 106 3.72 -19.26 -5.80
N ALA A 107 4.80 -19.61 -5.09
CA ALA A 107 5.34 -18.74 -4.05
C ALA A 107 5.95 -17.45 -4.63
N VAL A 108 6.61 -17.54 -5.79
CA VAL A 108 7.15 -16.38 -6.50
C VAL A 108 6.04 -15.50 -7.05
N GLU A 109 5.00 -16.08 -7.63
CA GLU A 109 3.81 -15.35 -8.11
C GLU A 109 3.19 -14.54 -6.97
N GLN A 110 2.90 -15.17 -5.83
CA GLN A 110 2.32 -14.47 -4.69
C GLN A 110 3.23 -13.34 -4.16
N ALA A 111 4.52 -13.60 -4.02
CA ALA A 111 5.48 -12.59 -3.59
C ALA A 111 5.63 -11.43 -4.59
N THR A 112 5.31 -11.64 -5.86
CA THR A 112 5.36 -10.62 -6.90
C THR A 112 4.05 -9.84 -6.99
N ASP A 113 2.90 -10.53 -6.93
CA ASP A 113 1.58 -9.93 -7.12
C ASP A 113 1.13 -9.09 -5.92
N VAL A 114 1.42 -9.51 -4.68
CA VAL A 114 0.97 -8.81 -3.46
C VAL A 114 1.51 -7.36 -3.39
N PRO A 115 2.80 -7.07 -3.65
CA PRO A 115 3.27 -5.69 -3.73
C PRO A 115 2.58 -4.89 -4.85
N ILE A 116 2.31 -5.49 -6.02
CA ILE A 116 1.62 -4.80 -7.12
C ILE A 116 0.18 -4.46 -6.74
N GLN A 117 -0.55 -5.37 -6.08
CA GLN A 117 -1.88 -5.10 -5.53
C GLN A 117 -1.85 -3.95 -4.51
N THR A 118 -0.78 -3.88 -3.70
CA THR A 118 -0.58 -2.76 -2.77
C THR A 118 -0.40 -1.43 -3.51
N MET A 119 0.36 -1.41 -4.61
CA MET A 119 0.49 -0.21 -5.46
C MET A 119 -0.84 0.22 -6.07
N GLU A 120 -1.69 -0.74 -6.45
CA GLU A 120 -3.03 -0.45 -7.00
C GLU A 120 -4.00 0.09 -5.97
N LEU A 121 -3.92 -0.40 -4.74
CA LEU A 121 -4.64 0.17 -3.61
C LEU A 121 -4.19 1.62 -3.37
N CYS A 122 -2.88 1.89 -3.37
CA CYS A 122 -2.37 3.26 -3.24
C CYS A 122 -2.84 4.19 -4.36
N PHE A 123 -2.90 3.71 -5.61
CA PHE A 123 -3.47 4.48 -6.71
C PHE A 123 -4.91 4.88 -6.42
N ARG A 124 -5.76 3.92 -6.00
CA ARG A 124 -7.15 4.22 -5.59
C ARG A 124 -7.18 5.23 -4.44
N VAL A 125 -6.37 5.05 -3.40
CA VAL A 125 -6.27 5.99 -2.27
C VAL A 125 -5.92 7.40 -2.73
N LEU A 126 -4.91 7.57 -3.59
CA LEU A 126 -4.52 8.88 -4.12
C LEU A 126 -5.63 9.52 -4.94
N THR A 127 -6.29 8.76 -5.82
CA THR A 127 -7.43 9.28 -6.58
C THR A 127 -8.58 9.71 -5.68
N THR A 128 -8.84 8.98 -4.58
CA THR A 128 -9.85 9.39 -3.60
C THR A 128 -9.44 10.67 -2.88
N LEU A 129 -8.18 10.79 -2.44
CA LEU A 129 -7.67 12.00 -1.78
C LEU A 129 -7.77 13.23 -2.69
N GLU A 130 -7.47 13.08 -3.99
CA GLU A 130 -7.62 14.15 -4.98
C GLU A 130 -9.05 14.69 -5.03
N THR A 131 -10.06 13.81 -4.98
CA THR A 131 -11.47 14.25 -5.03
C THR A 131 -11.89 15.13 -3.85
N MET A 132 -11.17 15.05 -2.72
CA MET A 132 -11.45 15.77 -1.49
C MET A 132 -10.92 17.21 -1.49
N ILE A 133 -10.02 17.55 -2.41
CA ILE A 133 -9.39 18.88 -2.49
C ILE A 133 -10.46 19.96 -2.64
N GLY A 134 -10.41 20.98 -1.78
CA GLY A 134 -11.36 22.10 -1.76
C GLY A 134 -12.77 21.74 -1.27
N LYS A 135 -13.07 20.46 -1.04
CA LYS A 135 -14.38 19.95 -0.60
C LYS A 135 -14.40 19.48 0.84
N THR A 136 -13.27 19.57 1.53
CA THR A 136 -13.11 19.23 2.95
C THR A 136 -12.62 20.42 3.76
N ASN A 137 -12.57 20.25 5.09
CA ASN A 137 -12.15 21.27 6.03
C ASN A 137 -10.74 21.80 5.71
N ASN A 138 -10.66 23.06 5.28
CA ASN A 138 -9.41 23.70 4.86
C ASN A 138 -8.33 23.73 5.96
N MET A 139 -8.71 23.60 7.24
CA MET A 139 -7.75 23.55 8.35
C MET A 139 -6.96 22.23 8.41
N LEU A 140 -7.38 21.21 7.68
CA LEU A 140 -6.81 19.86 7.68
C LEU A 140 -6.08 19.56 6.35
N VAL A 141 -5.73 20.61 5.60
CA VAL A 141 -4.97 20.47 4.35
C VAL A 141 -3.63 19.77 4.57
N SER A 142 -2.96 20.03 5.70
CA SER A 142 -1.73 19.33 6.08
C SER A 142 -1.92 17.82 6.21
N ASP A 143 -3.07 17.37 6.73
CA ASP A 143 -3.37 15.95 6.89
C ASP A 143 -3.67 15.27 5.55
N LEU A 144 -4.35 15.99 4.64
CA LEU A 144 -4.59 15.53 3.27
C LEU A 144 -3.28 15.36 2.49
N ILE A 145 -2.36 16.33 2.61
CA ILE A 145 -1.00 16.26 2.05
C ILE A 145 -0.22 15.09 2.68
N THR A 146 -0.30 14.93 4.00
CA THR A 146 0.41 13.84 4.67
C THR A 146 -0.10 12.48 4.20
N ALA A 147 -1.41 12.33 4.01
CA ALA A 147 -2.00 11.11 3.45
C ALA A 147 -1.50 10.82 2.03
N SER A 148 -1.37 11.84 1.16
CA SER A 148 -0.85 11.65 -0.20
C SER A 148 0.63 11.25 -0.19
N ILE A 149 1.45 11.86 0.67
CA ILE A 149 2.87 11.50 0.85
C ILE A 149 3.01 10.05 1.31
N LEU A 150 2.24 9.62 2.31
CA LEU A 150 2.27 8.24 2.82
C LEU A 150 1.88 7.23 1.73
N ALA A 151 0.83 7.51 0.96
CA ALA A 151 0.42 6.66 -0.15
C ALA A 151 1.50 6.60 -1.25
N ARG A 152 2.13 7.73 -1.61
CA ARG A 152 3.28 7.77 -2.55
C ARG A 152 4.44 6.93 -2.04
N SER A 153 4.86 7.13 -0.79
CA SER A 153 5.96 6.36 -0.20
C SER A 153 5.66 4.87 -0.17
N SER A 154 4.42 4.48 0.11
CA SER A 154 3.98 3.10 0.03
C SER A 154 4.16 2.51 -1.38
N VAL A 155 3.76 3.23 -2.43
CA VAL A 155 3.94 2.80 -3.82
C VAL A 155 5.41 2.57 -4.15
N GLU A 156 6.29 3.47 -3.73
CA GLU A 156 7.73 3.35 -3.99
C GLU A 156 8.33 2.14 -3.27
N ILE A 157 7.93 1.86 -2.03
CA ILE A 157 8.36 0.67 -1.27
C ILE A 157 7.82 -0.61 -1.90
N ALA A 158 6.55 -0.63 -2.29
CA ALA A 158 5.93 -1.78 -2.96
C ALA A 158 6.57 -2.05 -4.33
N ALA A 159 6.91 -1.01 -5.09
CA ALA A 159 7.63 -1.13 -6.35
C ALA A 159 9.01 -1.78 -6.19
N VAL A 160 9.77 -1.38 -5.16
CA VAL A 160 11.05 -2.03 -4.83
C VAL A 160 10.85 -3.50 -4.51
N THR A 161 9.82 -3.82 -3.71
CA THR A 161 9.52 -5.20 -3.31
C THR A 161 9.11 -6.06 -4.52
N ALA A 162 8.25 -5.55 -5.39
CA ALA A 162 7.86 -6.22 -6.65
C ALA A 162 9.08 -6.51 -7.52
N ARG A 163 9.94 -5.50 -7.75
CA ARG A 163 11.14 -5.61 -8.61
C ARG A 163 12.19 -6.59 -8.10
N ILE A 164 12.24 -6.84 -6.79
CA ILE A 164 13.09 -7.88 -6.22
C ILE A 164 12.59 -9.28 -6.60
N ASN A 165 11.26 -9.46 -6.69
CA ASN A 165 10.64 -10.76 -6.92
C ASN A 165 10.39 -11.07 -8.41
N ILE A 166 10.17 -10.06 -9.26
CA ILE A 166 9.96 -10.24 -10.72
C ILE A 166 11.05 -11.12 -11.37
N PRO A 167 12.36 -10.93 -11.11
CA PRO A 167 13.43 -11.76 -11.69
C PRO A 167 13.41 -13.24 -11.29
N LEU A 168 12.59 -13.62 -10.31
CA LEU A 168 12.45 -15.01 -9.87
C LEU A 168 11.43 -15.79 -10.72
N LEU A 169 10.63 -15.10 -11.54
CA LEU A 169 9.69 -15.71 -12.49
C LEU A 169 10.46 -16.33 -13.67
N GLU A 170 9.89 -17.38 -14.28
CA GLU A 170 10.48 -18.01 -15.46
C GLU A 170 10.02 -17.37 -16.79
N ASP A 171 8.78 -16.85 -16.83
CA ASP A 171 8.18 -16.28 -18.05
C ASP A 171 8.65 -14.84 -18.30
N GLN A 172 9.54 -14.69 -19.28
CA GLN A 172 10.10 -13.40 -19.70
C GLN A 172 9.06 -12.39 -20.20
N ALA A 173 7.97 -12.86 -20.83
CA ALA A 173 6.90 -11.98 -21.30
C ALA A 173 6.12 -11.44 -20.10
N ARG A 174 5.80 -12.31 -19.13
CA ARG A 174 5.17 -11.92 -17.87
C ARG A 174 6.03 -10.96 -17.07
N MET A 175 7.33 -11.21 -16.95
CA MET A 175 8.27 -10.30 -16.28
C MET A 175 8.23 -8.89 -16.88
N SER A 176 8.22 -8.81 -18.21
CA SER A 176 8.20 -7.54 -18.95
C SER A 176 6.86 -6.81 -18.79
N GLU A 177 5.74 -7.55 -18.77
CA GLU A 177 4.40 -7.02 -18.48
C GLU A 177 4.34 -6.42 -17.07
N LEU A 178 4.81 -7.17 -16.06
CA LEU A 178 4.78 -6.75 -14.67
C LEU A 178 5.68 -5.54 -14.41
N GLU A 179 6.90 -5.51 -14.98
CA GLU A 179 7.78 -4.34 -14.85
C GLU A 179 7.14 -3.08 -15.45
N LYS A 180 6.48 -3.22 -16.61
CA LYS A 180 5.74 -2.10 -17.21
C LYS A 180 4.59 -1.64 -16.30
N ARG A 181 3.84 -2.57 -15.69
CA ARG A 181 2.76 -2.24 -14.75
C ARG A 181 3.28 -1.53 -13.51
N VAL A 182 4.37 -2.02 -12.90
CA VAL A 182 5.04 -1.39 -11.76
C VAL A 182 5.49 0.02 -12.11
N CYS A 183 6.21 0.20 -13.22
CA CYS A 183 6.68 1.51 -13.68
C CYS A 183 5.52 2.50 -13.91
N THR A 184 4.43 2.02 -14.50
CA THR A 184 3.22 2.83 -14.74
C THR A 184 2.60 3.27 -13.43
N LEU A 185 2.31 2.34 -12.51
CA LEU A 185 1.70 2.64 -11.21
C LEU A 185 2.57 3.58 -10.39
N GLU A 186 3.88 3.34 -10.35
CA GLU A 186 4.84 4.18 -9.63
C GLU A 186 4.82 5.62 -10.15
N THR A 187 4.92 5.79 -11.48
CA THR A 187 4.94 7.12 -12.11
C THR A 187 3.61 7.84 -11.89
N THR A 188 2.49 7.17 -12.15
CA THR A 188 1.15 7.76 -12.00
C THR A 188 0.88 8.17 -10.56
N CYS A 189 1.20 7.33 -9.58
CA CYS A 189 0.98 7.67 -8.17
C CYS A 189 1.90 8.80 -7.70
N ARG A 190 3.15 8.84 -8.16
CA ARG A 190 4.07 9.94 -7.87
C ARG A 190 3.53 11.27 -8.39
N THR A 191 3.02 11.28 -9.62
CA THR A 191 2.40 12.46 -10.22
C THR A 191 1.15 12.87 -9.45
N LEU A 192 0.21 11.97 -9.20
CA LEU A 192 -1.02 12.28 -8.45
C LEU A 192 -0.72 12.86 -7.06
N ALA A 193 0.21 12.26 -6.31
CA ALA A 193 0.58 12.78 -4.99
C ALA A 193 1.15 14.19 -5.06
N LYS A 194 1.99 14.46 -6.07
CA LYS A 194 2.54 15.79 -6.33
C LYS A 194 1.45 16.80 -6.71
N ASP A 195 0.51 16.42 -7.58
CA ASP A 195 -0.59 17.29 -7.99
C ASP A 195 -1.50 17.64 -6.81
N ILE A 196 -1.74 16.69 -5.90
CA ILE A 196 -2.46 16.93 -4.63
C ILE A 196 -1.69 17.93 -3.76
N GLU A 197 -0.37 17.74 -3.59
CA GLU A 197 0.49 18.64 -2.81
C GLU A 197 0.43 20.07 -3.36
N GLU A 198 0.58 20.26 -4.67
CA GLU A 198 0.53 21.56 -5.34
C GLU A 198 -0.87 22.22 -5.22
N ALA A 199 -1.94 21.46 -5.46
CA ALA A 199 -3.31 21.97 -5.34
C ALA A 199 -3.70 22.36 -3.91
N CYS A 200 -3.04 21.75 -2.92
CA CYS A 200 -3.17 22.08 -1.50
C CYS A 200 -2.24 23.23 -1.05
N GLY A 201 -1.36 23.74 -1.92
CA GLY A 201 -0.44 24.83 -1.63
C GLY A 201 0.82 24.42 -0.86
N ALA A 202 1.24 23.16 -0.96
CA ALA A 202 2.40 22.63 -0.24
C ALA A 202 3.76 22.97 -0.87
N VAL A 203 3.81 23.35 -2.16
CA VAL A 203 5.01 23.79 -2.89
C VAL A 203 4.58 24.74 -4.01
#